data_AF-A0A965TSG5-F1
#
_entry.id   AF-A0A965TSG5-F1
#
_cell.length_a   1.000
_cell.length_b   1.000
_cell.length_c   1.000
_cell.angle_alpha   90.00
_cell.angle_beta   90.00
_cell.angle_gamma   90.00
#
_symmetry.space_group_name_H-M   'P 1'
#
loop_
_entity.id
_entity.type
_entity.pdbx_description
1 polymer ?
#
loop_
_entity_poly.entity_id
_entity_poly.type
_entity_poly.pdbx_seq_one_letter_code
_entity_poly.pdbx_strand_id
1 'polypeptide(L)'
;MNENIGNTGIIITSYSPYLIQYLKLHFVYIGVLNDEEKAVFKRIASSKTKVLISTAQDLGLSAGEFLFELMSMNSKTEYIMKNYIMN
;
A
#
# COMPACT_ATOMS: atom_id res chain seq x y z
N MET A 1 30.44 -20.53 3.70
CA MET A 1 30.00 -19.51 2.73
C MET A 1 29.03 -18.60 3.46
N ASN A 2 29.42 -17.35 3.67
CA ASN A 2 28.67 -16.38 4.49
C ASN A 2 28.09 -15.32 3.53
N GLU A 3 27.16 -15.75 2.69
CA GLU A 3 26.62 -14.95 1.59
C GLU A 3 25.47 -14.07 2.08
N ASN A 4 25.80 -13.05 2.87
CA ASN A 4 25.03 -11.81 3.00
C ASN A 4 23.49 -11.91 3.23
N ILE A 5 23.01 -12.96 3.91
CA ILE A 5 21.59 -13.30 4.14
C ILE A 5 20.82 -12.18 4.89
N GLY A 6 21.52 -11.23 5.52
CA GLY A 6 20.90 -10.19 6.35
C GLY A 6 20.48 -8.90 5.62
N ASN A 7 20.94 -8.65 4.39
CA ASN A 7 20.77 -7.32 3.76
C ASN A 7 20.36 -7.39 2.27
N THR A 8 19.54 -8.38 1.91
CA THR A 8 18.97 -8.48 0.55
C THR A 8 17.59 -7.85 0.51
N GLY A 9 17.46 -6.75 -0.25
CA GLY A 9 16.15 -6.18 -0.59
C GLY A 9 15.51 -6.96 -1.75
N ILE A 10 14.21 -7.24 -1.65
CA ILE A 10 13.43 -7.90 -2.70
C ILE A 10 12.38 -6.91 -3.19
N ILE A 11 12.33 -6.67 -4.49
CA ILE A 11 11.22 -5.98 -5.16
C ILE A 11 10.33 -7.06 -5.76
N ILE A 12 9.04 -7.00 -5.43
CA ILE A 12 8.05 -7.95 -5.94
C ILE A 12 7.04 -7.15 -6.78
N THR A 13 6.83 -7.59 -8.01
CA THR A 13 5.79 -7.08 -8.90
C THR A 13 4.81 -8.21 -9.21
N SER A 14 3.52 -7.95 -9.13
CA SER A 14 2.50 -8.96 -9.41
C SER A 14 1.24 -8.31 -9.96
N TYR A 15 0.55 -9.03 -10.85
CA TYR A 15 -0.81 -8.70 -11.28
C TYR A 15 -1.88 -9.25 -10.31
N SER A 16 -1.49 -9.99 -9.28
CA SER A 16 -2.42 -10.54 -8.30
C SER A 16 -2.73 -9.53 -7.20
N PRO A 17 -4.00 -9.13 -7.02
CA PRO A 17 -4.40 -8.21 -5.94
C PRO A 17 -4.15 -8.81 -4.55
N TYR A 18 -4.11 -10.14 -4.47
CA TYR A 18 -3.96 -10.89 -3.23
C TYR A 18 -2.52 -10.91 -2.70
N LEU A 19 -1.52 -10.53 -3.50
CA LEU A 19 -0.13 -10.53 -3.02
C LEU A 19 0.04 -9.60 -1.81
N ILE A 20 -0.63 -8.44 -1.83
CA ILE A 20 -0.50 -7.40 -0.81
C ILE A 20 -0.91 -7.92 0.58
N GLN A 21 -1.88 -8.84 0.66
CA GLN A 21 -2.35 -9.40 1.93
C GLN A 21 -1.28 -10.23 2.67
N TYR A 22 -0.26 -10.71 1.96
CA TYR A 22 0.85 -11.48 2.52
C TYR A 22 2.07 -10.60 2.87
N LEU A 23 2.03 -9.31 2.51
CA LEU A 23 3.09 -8.35 2.82
C LEU A 23 2.74 -7.59 4.10
N LYS A 24 3.74 -7.28 4.92
CA LYS A 24 3.53 -6.30 6.00
C LYS A 24 3.28 -4.95 5.34
N LEU A 25 2.15 -4.30 5.64
CA LEU A 25 1.74 -3.00 5.08
C LEU A 25 2.85 -1.94 5.13
N HIS A 26 3.67 -1.99 6.18
CA HIS A 26 4.85 -1.15 6.34
C HIS A 26 5.81 -1.25 5.14
N PHE A 27 6.00 -2.41 4.50
CA PHE A 27 6.90 -2.59 3.36
C PHE A 27 6.24 -2.29 2.01
N VAL A 28 4.96 -1.92 2.00
CA VAL A 28 4.22 -1.63 0.77
C VAL A 28 4.39 -0.15 0.42
N TYR A 29 4.84 0.08 -0.81
CA TYR A 29 4.93 1.40 -1.41
C TYR A 29 3.88 1.50 -2.53
N ILE A 30 3.14 2.59 -2.54
CA ILE A 30 2.03 2.85 -3.45
C ILE A 30 2.44 4.01 -4.36
N GLY A 31 2.34 3.81 -5.66
CA GLY A 31 2.52 4.87 -6.64
C GLY A 31 1.32 5.82 -6.64
N VAL A 32 1.58 7.12 -6.45
CA VAL A 32 0.59 8.20 -6.55
C VAL A 32 1.17 9.36 -7.33
N LEU A 33 0.32 10.23 -7.88
CA LEU A 33 0.78 11.50 -8.45
C LEU A 33 0.99 12.53 -7.34
N ASN A 34 2.06 13.30 -7.42
CA ASN A 34 2.24 14.50 -6.61
C ASN A 34 1.56 15.71 -7.28
N ASP A 35 1.66 16.88 -6.64
CA ASP A 35 1.05 18.13 -7.13
C ASP A 35 1.65 18.63 -8.46
N GLU A 36 2.79 18.08 -8.88
CA GLU A 36 3.45 18.35 -10.17
C GLU A 36 3.15 17.26 -11.23
N GLU A 37 2.14 16.41 -10.99
CA GLU A 37 1.77 15.27 -11.85
C GLU A 37 2.90 14.25 -12.06
N LYS A 38 3.88 14.20 -11.15
CA LYS A 38 4.96 13.20 -11.16
C LYS A 38 4.58 12.01 -10.30
N ALA A 39 4.84 10.82 -10.82
CA ALA A 39 4.70 9.59 -10.06
C ALA A 39 5.71 9.56 -8.90
N VAL A 40 5.19 9.43 -7.68
CA VAL A 40 5.95 9.27 -6.44
C VAL A 40 5.46 8.05 -5.69
N PHE A 41 6.37 7.39 -4.97
CA PHE A 41 6.03 6.20 -4.17
C PHE A 41 5.90 6.59 -2.70
N LYS A 42 4.71 6.38 -2.15
CA LYS A 42 4.41 6.70 -0.75
C LYS A 42 4.04 5.46 0.03
N ARG A 43 4.34 5.48 1.33
CA ARG A 43 3.95 4.42 2.27
C ARG A 43 2.69 4.81 3.02
N ILE A 44 2.00 3.82 3.58
CA ILE A 44 0.97 4.05 4.57
C ILE A 44 1.59 4.68 5.82
N ALA A 45 1.04 5.81 6.27
CA ALA A 45 1.47 6.46 7.49
C ALA A 45 1.24 5.52 8.68
N SER A 46 2.24 5.35 9.54
CA SER A 46 2.14 4.43 10.70
C SER A 46 0.98 4.80 11.63
N SER A 47 0.63 6.09 11.72
CA SER A 47 -0.53 6.59 12.47
C SER A 47 -1.88 6.18 11.86
N LYS A 48 -1.91 5.84 10.57
CA LYS A 48 -3.11 5.46 9.82
C LYS A 48 -3.26 3.96 9.61
N THR A 49 -2.23 3.16 9.89
CA THR A 49 -2.24 1.71 9.67
C THR A 49 -3.38 1.00 10.41
N LYS A 50 -3.62 1.34 11.69
CA LYS A 50 -4.71 0.73 12.46
C LYS A 50 -6.09 1.06 11.89
N VAL A 51 -6.29 2.32 11.51
CA VAL A 51 -7.56 2.79 10.90
C VAL A 51 -7.79 2.10 9.57
N LEU A 52 -6.75 1.97 8.74
CA LEU A 52 -6.85 1.26 7.47
C LEU A 52 -7.30 -0.19 7.66
N ILE A 53 -6.72 -0.89 8.63
CA ILE A 53 -7.07 -2.28 8.94
C ILE A 53 -8.51 -2.36 9.46
N SER A 54 -8.92 -1.47 10.38
CA SER A 54 -10.29 -1.50 10.90
C SER A 54 -11.33 -1.19 9.83
N THR A 55 -11.07 -0.18 8.98
CA THR A 55 -11.95 0.15 7.85
C THR A 55 -12.07 -1.00 6.86
N ALA A 56 -10.98 -1.70 6.55
CA ALA A 56 -11.04 -2.90 5.72
C ALA A 56 -11.93 -3.97 6.36
N GLN A 57 -11.75 -4.22 7.66
CA GLN A 57 -12.55 -5.21 8.42
C GLN A 57 -14.04 -4.85 8.46
N ASP A 58 -14.38 -3.57 8.68
CA ASP A 58 -15.77 -3.09 8.67
C ASP A 58 -16.45 -3.31 7.31
N LEU A 59 -15.67 -3.34 6.23
CA LEU A 59 -16.13 -3.61 4.87
C LEU A 59 -16.06 -5.10 4.49
N GLY A 60 -15.64 -5.98 5.41
CA GLY A 60 -15.48 -7.41 5.14
C GLY A 60 -14.28 -7.75 4.24
N LEU A 61 -13.31 -6.84 4.13
CA LEU A 61 -12.11 -6.97 3.30
C LEU A 61 -10.86 -7.19 4.17
N SER A 62 -9.85 -7.85 3.60
CA SER A 62 -8.48 -7.75 4.09
C SER A 62 -7.91 -6.35 3.80
N ALA A 63 -6.89 -5.94 4.55
CA ALA A 63 -6.20 -4.67 4.29
C ALA A 63 -5.57 -4.62 2.89
N GLY A 64 -5.18 -5.77 2.34
CA GLY A 64 -4.63 -5.88 0.98
C GLY A 64 -5.71 -5.66 -0.09
N GLU A 65 -6.86 -6.32 0.06
CA GLU A 65 -8.02 -6.11 -0.83
C GLU A 65 -8.50 -4.67 -0.78
N PHE A 66 -8.61 -4.08 0.42
CA PHE A 66 -9.00 -2.69 0.57
C PHE A 66 -8.02 -1.72 -0.12
N LEU A 67 -6.70 -1.94 0.04
CA LEU A 67 -5.69 -1.17 -0.67
C LEU A 67 -5.82 -1.33 -2.19
N PHE A 68 -6.07 -2.54 -2.67
CA PHE A 68 -6.26 -2.81 -4.08
C PHE A 68 -7.48 -2.07 -4.65
N GLU A 69 -8.61 -2.09 -3.96
CA GLU A 69 -9.81 -1.33 -4.33
C GLU A 69 -9.52 0.19 -4.41
N LEU A 70 -8.77 0.73 -3.44
CA LEU A 70 -8.37 2.14 -3.45
C LEU A 70 -7.50 2.51 -4.66
N MET A 71 -6.63 1.60 -5.12
CA MET A 71 -5.76 1.81 -6.28
C MET A 71 -6.47 1.58 -7.62
N SER A 72 -7.49 0.72 -7.66
CA SER A 72 -8.12 0.24 -8.90
C SER A 72 -9.27 1.13 -9.39
N MET A 73 -9.62 2.16 -8.63
CA MET A 73 -10.81 2.98 -8.86
C MET A 73 -10.45 4.45 -9.18
N ASN A 74 -11.45 5.14 -9.73
CA ASN A 74 -11.44 6.52 -10.24
C ASN A 74 -10.91 7.60 -9.26
N SER A 75 -10.92 8.87 -9.68
CA SER A 75 -10.44 10.03 -8.91
C SER A 75 -10.98 10.13 -7.48
N LYS A 76 -12.14 9.54 -7.16
CA LYS A 76 -12.72 9.54 -5.82
C LYS A 76 -11.92 8.66 -4.84
N THR A 77 -11.43 7.50 -5.27
CA THR A 77 -10.64 6.60 -4.41
C THR A 77 -9.21 7.07 -4.26
N GLU A 78 -8.67 7.82 -5.23
CA GLU A 78 -7.38 8.50 -5.09
C GLU A 78 -7.39 9.49 -3.91
N TYR A 79 -8.46 10.29 -3.78
CA TYR A 79 -8.63 11.19 -2.65
C TYR A 79 -8.69 10.44 -1.31
N ILE A 80 -9.38 9.30 -1.28
CA ILE A 80 -9.47 8.46 -0.07
C ILE A 80 -8.08 7.89 0.28
N MET A 81 -7.33 7.39 -0.72
CA MET A 81 -5.97 6.87 -0.55
C MET A 81 -5.02 7.93 0.04
N LYS A 82 -5.15 9.20 -0.38
CA LYS A 82 -4.36 10.32 0.15
C LYS A 82 -4.50 10.51 1.67
N ASN A 83 -5.61 10.08 2.29
CA ASN A 83 -5.80 10.15 3.75
C ASN A 83 -4.99 9.10 4.54
N TYR A 84 -4.46 8.08 3.87
CA TYR A 84 -3.74 6.96 4.50
C TYR A 84 -2.23 7.00 4.25
N ILE A 85 -1.77 7.64 3.17
CA ILE A 85 -0.36 7.71 2.81
C ILE A 85 0.35 8.88 3.50
N MET A 86 1.68 8.79 3.62
CA MET A 86 2.50 9.90 4.15
C MET A 86 2.43 11.12 3.20
N ASN A 87 2.60 12.33 3.75
CA ASN A 87 2.74 13.53 2.92
C ASN A 87 4.09 13.55 2.22
#